data_AF-T0ZQG2-F1
#
_entry.id   AF-T0ZQG2-F1
#
_cell.length_a   1.000
_cell.length_b   1.000
_cell.length_c   1.000
_cell.angle_alpha   90.00
_cell.angle_beta   90.00
_cell.angle_gamma   90.00
#
_symmetry.space_group_name_H-M   'P 1'
#
loop_
_entity.id
_entity.type
_entity.pdbx_description
1 polymer ?
#
loop_
_entity_poly.entity_id
_entity_poly.type
_entity_poly.pdbx_seq_one_letter_code
_entity_poly.pdbx_strand_id
1 'polypeptide(L)'
;MSEATAPPFDENKLIAERREKLKALRAAGIAYPNDFQPDVFAGDLAADYADAEHWTAEALAASDHRVRLGGRLLAKRVMGKASFARLQDGTGAIQLFLRAELGDAYAAFKGWDIGDIVGVEG
;
A
#
# COMPACT_ATOMS: atom_id res chain seq x y z
N MET A 1 -26.27 17.55 -24.42
CA MET A 1 -25.94 16.96 -23.11
C MET A 1 -24.55 17.43 -22.77
N SER A 2 -24.39 18.09 -21.63
CA SER A 2 -23.17 18.81 -21.21
C SER A 2 -22.08 17.81 -20.83
N GLU A 3 -20.99 17.79 -21.58
CA GLU A 3 -19.78 17.05 -21.24
C GLU A 3 -18.93 17.94 -20.31
N ALA A 4 -18.89 17.60 -19.03
CA ALA A 4 -18.07 18.30 -18.05
C ALA A 4 -16.59 17.95 -18.30
N THR A 5 -15.89 18.84 -19.00
CA THR A 5 -14.42 18.80 -19.10
C THR A 5 -13.85 19.06 -17.71
N ALA A 6 -13.30 18.03 -17.09
CA ALA A 6 -12.50 18.16 -15.89
C ALA A 6 -11.33 19.13 -16.17
N PRO A 7 -10.97 20.03 -15.23
CA PRO A 7 -9.89 20.97 -15.44
C PRO A 7 -8.57 20.23 -15.71
N PRO A 8 -7.67 20.79 -16.55
CA PRO A 8 -6.38 20.17 -16.85
C PRO A 8 -5.59 19.98 -15.57
N PHE A 9 -5.17 18.73 -15.32
CA PHE A 9 -4.30 18.36 -14.20
C PHE A 9 -2.99 19.15 -14.31
N ASP A 10 -2.68 19.95 -13.28
CA ASP A 10 -1.43 20.72 -13.23
C ASP A 10 -0.30 19.80 -12.73
N GLU A 11 0.15 18.92 -13.62
CA GLU A 11 1.17 17.88 -13.41
C GLU A 11 2.43 18.41 -12.72
N ASN A 12 2.78 19.66 -13.02
CA ASN A 12 3.96 20.32 -12.47
C ASN A 12 3.85 20.55 -10.95
N LYS A 13 2.66 20.85 -10.42
CA LYS A 13 2.43 21.03 -8.98
C LYS A 13 2.58 19.73 -8.21
N LEU A 14 2.05 18.62 -8.75
CA LEU A 14 2.15 17.30 -8.12
C LEU A 14 3.60 16.80 -8.10
N ILE A 15 4.34 17.02 -9.20
CA ILE A 15 5.78 16.69 -9.25
C ILE A 15 6.55 17.50 -8.21
N ALA A 16 6.25 18.79 -8.06
CA ALA A 16 6.89 19.64 -7.05
C ALA A 16 6.61 19.15 -5.63
N GLU A 17 5.36 18.81 -5.30
CA GLU A 17 5.00 18.27 -3.98
C GLU A 17 5.73 16.95 -3.68
N ARG A 18 5.78 16.02 -4.64
CA ARG A 18 6.54 14.76 -4.50
C ARG A 18 8.04 14.99 -4.31
N ARG A 19 8.62 16.01 -4.96
CA ARG A 19 10.02 16.38 -4.76
C ARG A 19 10.29 16.94 -3.38
N GLU A 20 9.40 17.75 -2.83
CA GLU A 20 9.52 18.23 -1.45
C GLU A 20 9.37 17.10 -0.43
N LYS A 21 8.43 16.17 -0.64
CA LYS A 21 8.32 14.94 0.17
C LYS A 21 9.60 14.10 0.12
N LEU A 22 10.18 13.92 -1.06
CA LEU A 22 11.44 13.21 -1.23
C LEU A 22 12.60 13.92 -0.53
N LYS A 23 12.64 15.25 -0.55
CA LYS A 23 13.65 16.05 0.15
C LYS A 23 13.55 15.86 1.67
N ALA A 24 12.35 15.86 2.22
CA ALA A 24 12.13 15.55 3.64
C ALA A 24 12.56 14.12 3.98
N LEU A 25 12.27 13.14 3.10
CA LEU A 25 12.68 11.74 3.29
C LEU A 25 14.21 11.59 3.31
N ARG A 26 14.92 12.27 2.40
CA ARG A 26 16.39 12.30 2.37
C ARG A 26 17.00 12.98 3.60
N ALA A 27 16.31 13.96 4.19
CA ALA A 27 16.77 14.61 5.41
C ALA A 27 16.55 13.73 6.65
N ALA A 28 15.50 12.91 6.65
CA ALA A 28 15.20 11.96 7.71
C ALA A 28 16.07 10.70 7.67
N GLY A 29 16.65 10.36 6.52
CA GLY A 29 17.54 9.20 6.37
C GLY A 29 17.69 8.70 4.94
N ILE A 30 17.74 7.38 4.77
CA ILE A 30 17.90 6.73 3.47
C ILE A 30 16.56 6.77 2.72
N ALA A 31 16.48 7.58 1.66
CA ALA A 31 15.25 7.74 0.87
C ALA A 31 14.93 6.54 -0.04
N TYR A 32 15.92 5.71 -0.38
CA TYR A 32 15.75 4.54 -1.23
C TYR A 32 16.41 3.32 -0.56
N PRO A 33 15.78 2.78 0.49
CA PRO A 33 16.26 1.57 1.14
C PRO A 33 16.09 0.36 0.22
N ASN A 34 16.95 -0.64 0.39
CA ASN A 34 16.94 -1.91 -0.34
C ASN A 34 17.11 -3.12 0.60
N ASP A 35 16.70 -2.95 1.85
CA ASP A 35 16.83 -3.90 2.96
C ASP A 35 15.59 -4.81 3.15
N PHE A 36 14.46 -4.46 2.51
CA PHE A 36 13.25 -5.26 2.57
C PHE A 36 13.28 -6.42 1.56
N GLN A 37 13.09 -7.64 2.06
CA GLN A 37 12.99 -8.86 1.26
C GLN A 37 11.57 -9.44 1.39
N PRO A 38 10.74 -9.36 0.34
CA PRO A 38 9.48 -10.08 0.26
C PRO A 38 9.73 -11.59 0.29
N ASP A 39 8.85 -12.36 0.94
CA ASP A 39 8.90 -13.82 1.00
C ASP A 39 7.80 -14.49 0.16
N VAL A 40 6.73 -13.75 -0.17
CA VAL A 40 5.61 -14.23 -0.97
C VAL A 40 5.19 -13.20 -2.02
N PHE A 41 4.45 -13.68 -3.02
CA PHE A 41 3.82 -12.86 -4.05
C PHE A 41 2.29 -12.83 -3.88
N ALA A 42 1.68 -11.71 -4.26
CA ALA A 42 0.25 -11.47 -4.15
C ALA A 42 -0.59 -12.45 -4.99
N GLY A 43 -0.09 -12.85 -6.16
CA GLY A 43 -0.74 -13.84 -7.01
C GLY A 43 -0.76 -15.23 -6.39
N ASP A 44 0.34 -15.63 -5.75
CA ASP A 44 0.45 -16.92 -5.07
C ASP A 44 -0.50 -17.00 -3.88
N LEU A 45 -0.53 -15.95 -3.04
CA LEU A 45 -1.50 -15.86 -1.94
C LEU A 45 -2.95 -15.88 -2.44
N ALA A 46 -3.25 -15.18 -3.53
CA ALA A 46 -4.59 -15.20 -4.09
C ALA A 46 -4.99 -16.60 -4.59
N ALA A 47 -4.03 -17.41 -5.04
CA ALA A 47 -4.26 -18.80 -5.45
C ALA A 47 -4.40 -19.75 -4.26
N ASP A 48 -3.51 -19.65 -3.28
CA ASP A 48 -3.50 -20.50 -2.07
C ASP A 48 -4.77 -20.31 -1.22
N TYR A 49 -5.28 -19.08 -1.17
CA TYR A 49 -6.46 -18.70 -0.40
C TYR A 49 -7.71 -18.44 -1.27
N ALA A 50 -7.77 -19.03 -2.47
CA ALA A 50 -8.88 -18.83 -3.41
C ALA A 50 -10.23 -19.38 -2.91
N ASP A 51 -10.21 -20.44 -2.10
CA ASP A 51 -11.41 -21.04 -1.52
C ASP A 51 -11.89 -20.24 -0.31
N ALA A 52 -12.79 -19.28 -0.55
CA ALA A 52 -13.34 -18.41 0.49
C ALA A 52 -14.33 -19.12 1.44
N GLU A 53 -14.84 -20.31 1.09
CA GLU A 53 -15.69 -21.10 1.99
C GLU A 53 -14.83 -21.80 3.05
N HIS A 54 -13.63 -22.25 2.65
CA HIS A 54 -12.65 -22.82 3.56
C HIS A 54 -11.87 -21.76 4.34
N TRP A 55 -11.39 -20.73 3.65
CA TRP A 55 -10.55 -19.66 4.20
C TRP A 55 -11.36 -18.45 4.62
N THR A 56 -12.18 -18.63 5.67
CA THR A 56 -12.89 -17.52 6.29
C THR A 56 -11.93 -16.60 7.05
N ALA A 57 -12.38 -15.40 7.43
CA ALA A 57 -11.58 -14.48 8.23
C ALA A 57 -11.11 -15.10 9.55
N GLU A 58 -11.93 -15.95 10.16
CA GLU A 58 -11.60 -16.67 11.39
C GLU A 58 -10.57 -17.77 11.16
N ALA A 59 -10.68 -18.52 10.05
CA ALA A 59 -9.70 -19.55 9.68
C ALA A 59 -8.32 -18.95 9.39
N LEU A 60 -8.29 -17.82 8.68
CA LEU A 60 -7.06 -17.06 8.42
C LEU A 60 -6.48 -16.46 9.70
N ALA A 61 -7.30 -15.91 10.58
CA ALA A 61 -6.83 -15.39 11.86
C ALA A 61 -6.28 -16.50 12.77
N ALA A 62 -6.80 -17.73 12.66
CA ALA A 62 -6.34 -18.88 13.43
C ALA A 62 -5.03 -19.48 12.91
N SER A 63 -4.68 -19.29 11.63
CA SER A 63 -3.43 -19.82 11.07
C SER A 63 -2.20 -19.03 11.51
N ASP A 64 -2.38 -17.77 11.96
CA ASP A 64 -1.30 -16.81 12.31
C ASP A 64 -0.18 -16.76 11.25
N HIS A 65 -0.56 -16.96 9.99
CA HIS A 65 0.37 -17.01 8.88
C HIS A 65 0.81 -15.59 8.51
N ARG A 66 2.03 -15.23 8.93
CA ARG A 66 2.63 -13.95 8.60
C ARG A 66 3.33 -14.00 7.25
N VAL A 67 3.14 -12.94 6.46
CA VAL A 67 3.68 -12.81 5.11
C VAL A 67 4.34 -11.45 4.91
N ARG A 68 5.36 -11.40 4.05
CA ARG A 68 6.08 -10.19 3.65
C ARG A 68 5.93 -9.96 2.15
N LEU A 69 5.25 -8.88 1.79
CA LEU A 69 4.97 -8.52 0.40
C LEU A 69 5.60 -7.16 0.07
N GLY A 70 6.07 -7.02 -1.16
CA GLY A 70 6.53 -5.74 -1.70
C GLY A 70 5.79 -5.41 -2.99
N GLY A 71 5.32 -4.17 -3.15
CA GLY A 71 4.62 -3.79 -4.36
C GLY A 71 4.34 -2.29 -4.47
N ARG A 72 3.60 -1.92 -5.51
CA ARG A 72 3.15 -0.55 -5.79
C ARG A 72 1.81 -0.28 -5.15
N LEU A 73 1.70 0.84 -4.44
CA LEU A 73 0.43 1.32 -3.91
C LEU A 73 -0.45 1.85 -5.05
N LEU A 74 -1.52 1.15 -5.39
CA LEU A 74 -2.47 1.54 -6.44
C LEU A 74 -3.62 2.38 -5.93
N ALA A 75 -4.10 2.06 -4.73
CA ALA A 75 -5.24 2.73 -4.15
C ALA A 75 -5.06 2.84 -2.64
N LYS A 76 -5.59 3.91 -2.08
CA LYS A 76 -5.57 4.18 -0.65
C LYS A 76 -6.88 4.86 -0.26
N ARG A 77 -7.55 4.32 0.75
CA ARG A 77 -8.79 4.83 1.33
C ARG A 77 -8.60 4.95 2.83
N VAL A 78 -8.53 6.18 3.32
CA VAL A 78 -8.34 6.48 4.74
C VAL A 78 -9.70 6.69 5.39
N MET A 79 -10.03 5.86 6.38
CA MET A 79 -11.30 5.87 7.12
C MET A 79 -11.03 6.22 8.60
N GLY A 80 -10.28 7.30 8.83
CA GLY A 80 -9.92 7.76 10.17
C GLY A 80 -8.87 6.86 10.86
N LYS A 81 -9.32 5.92 11.71
CA LYS A 81 -8.45 4.99 12.47
C LYS A 81 -8.10 3.71 11.72
N ALA A 82 -8.78 3.43 10.61
CA ALA A 82 -8.45 2.33 9.72
C ALA A 82 -8.25 2.86 8.30
N SER A 83 -7.44 2.18 7.51
CA SER A 83 -7.24 2.46 6.10
C SER A 83 -7.19 1.18 5.31
N PHE A 84 -7.76 1.23 4.11
CA PHE A 84 -7.61 0.17 3.11
C PHE A 84 -6.66 0.65 2.03
N ALA A 85 -5.70 -0.19 1.67
CA ALA A 85 -4.80 0.04 0.56
C ALA A 85 -4.86 -1.13 -0.41
N ARG A 86 -4.55 -0.87 -1.69
CA ARG A 86 -4.34 -1.91 -2.68
C ARG A 86 -2.89 -1.89 -3.11
N LEU A 87 -2.21 -3.00 -2.88
CA LEU A 87 -0.82 -3.22 -3.26
C LEU A 87 -0.79 -4.11 -4.50
N GLN A 88 0.00 -3.75 -5.50
CA GLN A 88 0.21 -4.56 -6.70
C GLN A 88 1.67 -4.91 -6.87
N ASP A 89 1.99 -6.19 -7.01
CA ASP A 89 3.31 -6.67 -7.38
C ASP A 89 3.33 -7.14 -8.85
N GLY A 90 4.38 -7.87 -9.26
CA GLY A 90 4.49 -8.39 -10.62
C GLY A 90 3.51 -9.53 -10.97
N THR A 91 2.88 -10.14 -9.96
CA THR A 91 2.03 -11.33 -10.11
C THR A 91 0.55 -11.02 -9.94
N GLY A 92 0.20 -10.01 -9.14
CA GLY A 92 -1.18 -9.73 -8.79
C GLY A 92 -1.34 -8.51 -7.89
N ALA A 93 -2.55 -8.34 -7.37
CA ALA A 93 -2.86 -7.27 -6.44
C ALA A 93 -3.57 -7.81 -5.20
N ILE A 94 -3.17 -7.32 -4.03
CA ILE A 94 -3.69 -7.69 -2.73
C ILE A 94 -4.24 -6.47 -2.00
N GLN A 95 -5.25 -6.69 -1.15
CA GLN A 95 -5.80 -5.65 -0.28
C GLN A 95 -5.12 -5.67 1.07
N LEU A 96 -4.67 -4.49 1.52
CA LEU A 96 -4.08 -4.27 2.83
C LEU A 96 -5.11 -3.62 3.75
N PHE A 97 -5.20 -4.13 4.98
CA PHE A 97 -5.96 -3.52 6.05
C PHE A 97 -5.01 -2.95 7.11
N LEU A 98 -4.98 -1.64 7.24
CA LEU A 98 -4.06 -0.92 8.12
C LEU A 98 -4.85 -0.27 9.25
N ARG A 99 -4.39 -0.42 10.49
CA ARG A 99 -5.00 0.20 11.69
C ARG A 99 -4.05 1.19 12.34
N ALA A 100 -4.61 2.16 13.05
CA ALA A 100 -3.85 3.17 13.79
C ALA A 100 -2.91 2.59 14.88
N GLU A 101 -3.08 1.32 15.25
CA GLU A 101 -2.19 0.57 16.15
C GLU A 101 -0.76 0.43 15.60
N LEU A 102 -0.56 0.60 14.29
CA LEU A 102 0.76 0.68 13.64
C LEU A 102 1.57 1.95 14.03
N GLY A 103 0.99 2.88 14.79
CA GLY A 103 1.70 4.04 15.33
C GLY A 103 2.30 4.94 14.25
N ASP A 104 3.61 5.21 14.34
CA ASP A 104 4.34 6.09 13.43
C ASP A 104 4.29 5.61 11.96
N ALA A 105 4.25 4.28 11.74
CA ALA A 105 4.10 3.73 10.40
C ALA A 105 2.74 4.09 9.78
N TYR A 106 1.67 4.16 10.58
CA TYR A 106 0.36 4.61 10.10
C TYR A 106 0.35 6.11 9.79
N ALA A 107 1.06 6.91 10.59
CA ALA A 107 1.23 8.34 10.33
C ALA A 107 1.99 8.58 9.02
N ALA A 108 3.08 7.85 8.78
CA ALA A 108 3.83 7.89 7.54
C ALA A 108 2.98 7.44 6.34
N PHE A 109 2.24 6.32 6.49
CA PHE A 109 1.34 5.80 5.46
C PHE A 109 0.31 6.84 4.99
N LYS A 110 -0.20 7.71 5.88
CA LYS A 110 -1.11 8.80 5.50
C LYS A 110 -0.47 9.83 4.56
N GLY A 111 0.85 10.02 4.61
CA GLY A 111 1.60 10.92 3.73
C GLY A 111 1.99 10.31 2.37
N TRP A 112 1.99 8.98 2.24
CA TRP A 112 2.36 8.30 1.00
C TRP A 112 1.35 8.49 -0.14
N ASP A 113 1.87 8.49 -1.36
CA ASP A 113 1.14 8.77 -2.58
C ASP A 113 0.89 7.49 -3.39
N ILE A 114 -0.15 7.52 -4.22
CA ILE A 114 -0.41 6.44 -5.19
C ILE A 114 0.77 6.39 -6.17
N GLY A 115 1.32 5.19 -6.35
CA GLY A 115 2.50 4.93 -7.15
C GLY A 115 3.77 4.66 -6.32
N ASP A 116 3.76 4.94 -5.02
CA ASP A 116 4.89 4.62 -4.15
C ASP A 116 5.09 3.09 -4.02
N ILE A 117 6.35 2.67 -3.85
CA ILE A 117 6.71 1.28 -3.62
C ILE A 117 6.81 1.06 -2.12
N VAL A 118 6.07 0.08 -1.59
CA VAL A 118 5.98 -0.19 -0.17
C VAL A 118 6.17 -1.67 0.10
N GLY A 119 6.85 -1.98 1.21
CA GLY A 119 6.89 -3.30 1.81
C GLY A 119 5.88 -3.38 2.95
N VAL A 120 5.21 -4.51 3.10
CA VAL A 120 4.28 -4.80 4.18
C VAL A 120 4.58 -6.17 4.77
N GLU A 121 4.43 -6.27 6.07
CA GLU A 121 4.50 -7.53 6.83
C GLU A 121 3.26 -7.61 7.73
N GLY A 122 2.64 -8.77 7.81
CA GLY A 122 1.48 -9.01 8.66
C GLY A 122 0.83 -10.36 8.46
#